data_AF-A0ABD3LZC7-F1
#
_entry.id   AF-A0ABD3LZC7-F1
#
_cell.length_a   1.000
_cell.length_b   1.000
_cell.length_c   1.000
_cell.angle_alpha   90.00
_cell.angle_beta   90.00
_cell.angle_gamma   90.00
#
_symmetry.space_group_name_H-M   'P 1'
#
loop_
_entity.id
_entity.type
_entity.pdbx_description
1 polymer ?
#
loop_
_entity_poly.entity_id
_entity_poly.type
_entity_poly.pdbx_seq_one_letter_code
_entity_poly.pdbx_strand_id
1 'polypeptide(L)' 'MIRQLLQKIPGGTNVQAFVGTSILLGLCAIPVFLKDTKAGHDLFSQEKPQAIVDSESKLRKEYMDSKK' A
#
# COMPACT_ATOMS: atom_id res chain seq x y z
N MET A 1 3.92 -31.38 -13.63
CA MET A 1 4.53 -30.10 -14.07
C MET A 1 5.22 -29.36 -12.91
N ILE A 2 4.55 -29.05 -11.79
CA ILE A 2 5.16 -28.38 -10.62
C ILE A 2 6.32 -29.18 -10.01
N ARG A 3 6.20 -30.52 -9.89
CA ARG A 3 7.30 -31.37 -9.40
C ARG A 3 8.57 -31.29 -10.25
N GLN A 4 8.44 -31.15 -11.58
CA GLN A 4 9.60 -31.03 -12.47
C GLN A 4 10.30 -29.67 -12.33
N LEU A 5 9.54 -28.61 -12.03
CA LEU A 5 10.10 -27.29 -11.72
C LEU A 5 10.83 -27.27 -10.37
N LEU A 6 10.29 -27.96 -9.36
CA LEU A 6 10.93 -28.09 -8.05
C LEU A 6 12.25 -28.87 -8.12
N GLN A 7 12.32 -29.90 -8.98
CA GLN A 7 13.53 -30.68 -9.22
C GLN A 7 14.64 -29.89 -9.96
N LYS A 8 14.30 -28.75 -10.59
CA LYS A 8 15.28 -27.86 -11.23
C LYS A 8 16.00 -26.94 -10.24
N ILE A 9 15.55 -26.86 -8.99
CA ILE A 9 16.23 -26.12 -7.93
C ILE A 9 17.22 -27.08 -7.28
N PRO A 10 18.55 -26.92 -7.51
CA PRO A 10 19.54 -27.78 -6.87
C PRO A 10 19.58 -27.49 -5.36
N GLY A 11 19.26 -28.50 -4.55
CA GLY A 11 19.31 -28.39 -3.09
C GLY A 11 18.31 -29.30 -2.39
N GLY A 12 18.56 -29.57 -1.11
CA GLY A 12 17.64 -30.34 -0.26
C GLY A 12 16.37 -29.55 0.09
N THR A 13 15.49 -30.16 0.87
CA THR A 13 14.18 -29.61 1.28
C THR A 13 14.26 -28.18 1.81
N ASN A 14 15.30 -27.86 2.58
CA ASN A 14 15.49 -26.53 3.17
C ASN A 14 15.74 -25.44 2.11
N VAL A 15 16.48 -25.76 1.05
CA VAL A 15 16.76 -24.81 -0.05
C VAL A 15 15.51 -24.56 -0.87
N GLN A 16 14.72 -25.60 -1.14
CA GLN A 16 13.44 -25.46 -1.83
C GLN A 16 12.45 -24.61 -1.03
N ALA A 17 12.37 -24.83 0.28
CA ALA A 17 11.53 -24.02 1.17
C ALA A 17 11.97 -22.55 1.16
N PHE A 18 13.28 -22.29 1.31
CA PHE A 18 13.82 -20.93 1.28
C PHE A 18 13.50 -20.22 -0.04
N VAL A 19 13.80 -20.84 -1.18
CA VAL A 19 13.54 -20.25 -2.50
C VAL A 19 12.05 -19.97 -2.71
N GLY A 20 11.18 -20.92 -2.33
CA GLY A 20 9.73 -20.74 -2.41
C GLY A 20 9.24 -19.57 -1.55
N THR A 21 9.71 -19.47 -0.30
CA THR A 21 9.36 -18.38 0.61
C THR A 21 9.87 -17.03 0.11
N SER A 22 11.10 -16.95 -0.41
CA SER A 22 11.67 -15.72 -0.96
C SER A 22 10.90 -15.21 -2.17
N ILE A 23 10.49 -16.10 -3.08
CA ILE A 23 9.68 -15.74 -4.25
C ILE A 23 8.31 -15.20 -3.79
N LEU A 24 7.66 -15.89 -2.85
CA LEU A 24 6.35 -15.47 -2.34
C LEU A 24 6.43 -14.10 -1.65
N LEU A 25 7.43 -13.89 -0.79
CA LEU A 25 7.69 -12.60 -0.15
C LEU A 25 7.95 -11.49 -1.17
N GLY A 26 8.75 -11.76 -2.21
CA GLY A 26 9.01 -10.81 -3.29
C GLY A 26 7.72 -10.39 -4.02
N LEU A 27 6.84 -11.35 -4.32
CA LEU A 27 5.55 -11.06 -4.95
C LEU A 27 4.62 -10.24 -4.04
N CYS A 28 4.59 -10.53 -2.74
CA CYS A 28 3.81 -9.76 -1.77
C CYS A 28 4.36 -8.32 -1.57
N ALA A 29 5.64 -8.10 -1.81
CA ALA A 29 6.28 -6.79 -1.70
C ALA A 29 6.00 -5.87 -2.92
N ILE A 30 5.66 -6.43 -4.08
CA ILE A 30 5.34 -5.66 -5.30
C ILE A 30 4.34 -4.52 -5.05
N PRO A 31 3.13 -4.75 -4.49
CA PRO A 31 2.18 -3.67 -4.26
C PRO A 31 2.66 -2.62 -3.24
N VAL A 32 3.63 -2.94 -2.38
CA VAL A 32 4.19 -2.01 -1.39
C VAL A 32 5.18 -1.04 -2.04
N PHE A 33 5.99 -1.52 -2.99
CA PHE A 33 7.07 -0.73 -3.59
C PHE A 33 6.76 -0.17 -4.99
N LEU A 34 5.88 -0.82 -5.77
CA LEU A 34 5.57 -0.42 -7.15
C LEU A 34 4.29 0.42 -7.27
N LYS A 35 3.45 0.49 -6.23
CA LYS A 35 2.28 1.38 -6.25
C LYS A 35 2.64 2.68 -5.52
N ASP A 36 2.62 3.79 -6.25
CA ASP A 36 2.67 5.14 -5.66
C ASP A 36 1.47 5.44 -4.77
N THR A 37 0.38 4.69 -4.93
CA THR A 37 -0.79 4.81 -4.09
C THR A 37 -0.57 4.04 -2.79
N LYS A 38 -0.31 4.77 -1.70
CA LYS A 38 -0.33 4.24 -0.34
C LYS A 38 -1.77 3.93 0.08
N ALA A 39 -2.36 2.88 -0.47
CA ALA A 39 -3.70 2.43 -0.12
C ALA A 39 -3.75 2.15 1.40
N GLY A 40 -4.53 2.96 2.12
CA GLY A 40 -4.60 2.96 3.59
C GLY A 40 -4.10 4.26 4.25
N HIS A 41 -3.20 5.03 3.63
CA HIS A 41 -2.71 6.28 4.23
C HIS A 41 -3.75 7.42 4.21
N ASP A 42 -4.71 7.34 3.28
CA ASP A 42 -5.92 8.17 3.26
C ASP A 42 -6.94 7.73 4.33
N LEU A 43 -7.07 6.41 4.55
CA LEU A 43 -7.98 5.85 5.56
C LEU A 43 -7.46 6.08 6.99
N PHE A 44 -6.15 6.20 7.18
CA PHE A 44 -5.52 6.62 8.45
C PHE A 44 -5.37 8.14 8.59
N SER A 45 -5.64 8.94 7.55
CA SER A 45 -5.70 10.41 7.65
C SER A 45 -7.07 10.93 8.08
N GLN A 46 -7.98 10.03 8.50
CA GLN A 46 -9.35 10.36 8.87
C GLN A 46 -9.49 11.37 10.01
N GLU A 47 -8.43 11.67 10.78
CA GLU A 47 -8.47 12.77 11.74
C GLU A 47 -7.13 13.52 11.80
N LYS A 48 -6.77 14.25 10.73
CA LYS A 48 -5.92 15.44 10.92
C LYS A 48 -6.85 16.60 11.25
N PRO A 49 -6.86 17.13 12.49
CA PRO A 49 -7.72 18.25 12.88
C PRO A 49 -7.60 19.46 11.94
N GLN A 50 -6.41 19.64 11.35
CA GLN A 50 -6.12 20.66 10.35
C GLN A 50 -7.06 20.60 9.12
N ALA A 51 -7.40 19.42 8.61
CA ALA A 51 -8.26 19.29 7.43
C ALA A 51 -9.70 19.75 7.70
N ILE A 52 -10.16 19.62 8.95
CA ILE A 52 -11.47 20.11 9.39
C ILE A 52 -11.44 21.64 9.48
N VAL A 53 -10.43 22.20 10.15
CA VAL A 53 -10.27 23.66 10.28
C VAL A 53 -10.13 24.35 8.92
N ASP A 54 -9.40 23.73 7.99
CA ASP A 54 -9.21 24.25 6.63
C ASP A 54 -10.49 24.17 5.79
N SER A 55 -11.34 23.17 6.01
CA SER A 55 -12.63 23.07 5.31
C SER A 55 -13.66 24.04 5.89
N GLU A 56 -13.73 24.22 7.20
CA GLU A 56 -14.60 25.22 7.85
C GLU A 56 -14.22 26.65 7.46
N SER A 57 -12.92 26.97 7.42
CA SER A 57 -12.46 28.30 7.06
C SER A 57 -12.73 28.65 5.59
N LYS A 58 -12.67 27.67 4.67
CA LYS A 58 -13.07 27.82 3.27
C LYS A 58 -14.56 28.07 3.12
N LEU A 59 -15.40 27.25 3.77
CA LEU A 59 -16.85 27.42 3.77
C LEU A 59 -17.27 28.80 4.29
N ARG A 60 -16.61 29.28 5.35
CA ARG A 60 -16.90 30.59 5.94
C ARG A 60 -16.53 31.75 5.01
N LYS A 61 -15.43 31.62 4.25
CA LYS A 61 -15.04 32.62 3.25
C LYS A 61 -16.03 32.67 2.09
N GLU A 62 -16.41 31.53 1.53
CA GLU A 62 -17.39 31.45 0.45
C GLU A 62 -18.75 32.05 0.86
N TYR A 63 -19.20 31.80 2.10
CA TYR A 63 -20.42 32.42 2.61
C TYR A 63 -20.32 33.95 2.73
N MET A 64 -19.17 34.48 3.15
CA MET A 64 -18.96 35.93 3.24
C MET A 64 -18.84 36.59 1.87
N ASP A 65 -18.18 35.94 0.91
CA ASP A 65 -18.05 36.44 -0.47
C ASP A 65 -19.38 36.38 -1.24
N SER A 66 -20.22 35.37 -0.98
CA SER A 66 -21.57 35.26 -1.56
C SER A 66 -22.57 36.32 -1.06
N LYS A 67 -22.24 37.00 0.03
CA LYS A 67 -23.12 37.97 0.71
C LYS A 67 -22.72 39.43 0.43
N LYS A 68 -21.73 39.65 -0.44
CA LYS A 68 -21.25 40.96 -0.88
C LYS A 68 -21.74 41.25 -2.30
#